data_AF-F5LGH7-F1
#
_entry.id   AF-F5LGH7-F1
#
_cell.length_a   1.000
_cell.length_b   1.000
_cell.length_c   1.000
_cell.angle_alpha   90.00
_cell.angle_beta   90.00
_cell.angle_gamma   90.00
#
_symmetry.space_group_name_H-M   'P 1'
#
loop_
_entity.id
_entity.type
_entity.pdbx_description
1 polymer ?
#
loop_
_entity_poly.entity_id
_entity_poly.type
_entity_poly.pdbx_seq_one_letter_code
_entity_poly.pdbx_strand_id
1 'polypeptide(L)'
;MEDSLFTANLHEEIVLSPGQIEEYRSKGHVYAGRVAAEEDVAALRPLVRELVRTCVQEDRPLEERDDFGRAFLQLINLWQRDEAVKKFVFARKFARMAADLLEADGVRLYLDQIFYKEPGGGPTPWHQDGAYMLRFKPDKLITLWLPLTDIPDEMGSLRFISGAHEIERMKSSGNILLDAVRRGLPETGYKGMKAGHATFHSGWTPHSALANPTDSMREVLTITYIAEDAIIADPEDKEARRKHLETYFPGRKPGERADSPLNPVLYSRDGAARSASESAAQ
;
A
#
# COMPACT_ATOMS: atom_id res chain seq x y z
N MET A 1 -27.53 -6.17 -19.17
CA MET A 1 -26.24 -5.48 -19.07
C MET A 1 -25.92 -5.50 -17.59
N GLU A 2 -24.87 -6.20 -17.17
CA GLU A 2 -24.46 -6.15 -15.77
C GLU A 2 -24.09 -4.70 -15.45
N ASP A 3 -24.84 -4.08 -14.54
CA ASP A 3 -24.50 -2.78 -13.97
C ASP A 3 -23.17 -2.96 -13.22
N SER A 4 -22.07 -2.57 -13.86
CA SER A 4 -20.77 -2.56 -13.22
C SER A 4 -20.83 -1.53 -12.08
N LEU A 5 -20.65 -2.01 -10.84
CA LEU A 5 -20.59 -1.18 -9.62
C LEU A 5 -19.59 -0.02 -9.76
N PHE A 6 -18.53 -0.24 -10.54
CA PHE A 6 -17.49 0.73 -10.82
C PHE A 6 -17.63 1.27 -12.25
N THR A 7 -17.12 2.48 -12.45
CA THR A 7 -16.97 3.09 -13.77
C THR A 7 -16.19 2.18 -14.71
N ALA A 8 -16.45 2.31 -16.02
CA ALA A 8 -15.74 1.56 -17.05
C ALA A 8 -14.21 1.78 -17.01
N ASN A 9 -13.77 2.89 -16.41
CA ASN A 9 -12.37 3.31 -16.37
C ASN A 9 -11.63 2.77 -15.13
N LEU A 10 -12.23 1.85 -14.35
CA LEU A 10 -11.53 1.21 -13.24
C LEU A 10 -10.22 0.53 -13.69
N HIS A 11 -10.22 -0.04 -14.90
CA HIS A 11 -9.06 -0.73 -15.46
C HIS A 11 -8.27 0.09 -16.49
N GLU A 12 -8.71 1.33 -16.80
CA GLU A 12 -8.01 2.21 -17.74
C GLU A 12 -6.63 2.60 -17.18
N GLU A 13 -5.59 2.36 -17.96
CA GLU A 13 -4.21 2.54 -17.53
C GLU A 13 -3.88 4.02 -17.31
N ILE A 14 -3.31 4.33 -16.13
CA ILE A 14 -2.74 5.64 -15.84
C ILE A 14 -1.24 5.56 -16.07
N VAL A 15 -0.72 6.49 -16.87
CA VAL A 15 0.71 6.64 -17.12
C VAL A 15 1.24 7.76 -16.24
N LEU A 16 2.17 7.42 -15.34
CA LEU A 16 2.85 8.41 -14.53
C LEU A 16 3.79 9.25 -15.40
N SER A 17 3.89 10.53 -15.10
CA SER A 17 4.85 11.40 -15.78
C SER A 17 6.29 10.98 -15.45
N PRO A 18 7.27 11.25 -16.35
CA PRO A 18 8.69 11.03 -16.04
C PRO A 18 9.14 11.73 -14.76
N GLY A 19 8.56 12.90 -14.46
CA GLY A 19 8.83 13.64 -13.22
C GLY A 19 8.36 12.91 -11.97
N GLN A 20 7.19 12.24 -12.01
CA GLN A 20 6.70 11.43 -10.89
C GLN A 20 7.54 10.18 -10.68
N ILE A 21 8.01 9.55 -11.75
CA ILE A 21 8.91 8.38 -11.66
C ILE A 21 10.24 8.80 -11.02
N GLU A 22 10.82 9.91 -11.46
CA GLU A 22 12.07 10.43 -10.87
C GLU A 22 11.87 10.92 -9.43
N GLU A 23 10.72 11.51 -9.10
CA GLU A 23 10.39 11.88 -7.74
C GLU A 23 10.35 10.65 -6.82
N TYR A 24 9.68 9.57 -7.24
CA TYR A 24 9.68 8.33 -6.46
C TYR A 24 11.08 7.74 -6.34
N ARG A 25 11.86 7.69 -7.42
CA ARG A 25 13.22 7.15 -7.41
C ARG A 25 14.11 7.91 -6.41
N SER A 26 14.05 9.23 -6.43
CA SER A 26 14.88 10.09 -5.57
C SER A 26 14.39 10.18 -4.12
N LYS A 27 13.07 10.20 -3.89
CA LYS A 27 12.49 10.42 -2.55
C LYS A 27 12.04 9.14 -1.85
N GLY A 28 11.78 8.07 -2.61
CA GLY A 28 11.17 6.84 -2.12
C GLY A 28 9.66 6.95 -1.92
N HIS A 29 9.05 8.06 -2.34
CA HIS A 29 7.62 8.28 -2.29
C HIS A 29 7.20 9.30 -3.35
N VAL A 30 5.94 9.23 -3.79
CA VAL A 30 5.39 10.17 -4.78
C VAL A 30 3.90 10.36 -4.57
N TYR A 31 3.40 11.55 -4.88
CA TYR A 31 1.98 11.82 -5.00
C TYR A 31 1.51 11.51 -6.43
N ALA A 32 0.63 10.51 -6.56
CA ALA A 32 0.15 10.04 -7.86
C ALA A 32 -1.00 10.90 -8.41
N GLY A 33 -1.54 11.84 -7.62
CA GLY A 33 -2.74 12.58 -7.97
C GLY A 33 -3.99 11.70 -7.86
N ARG A 34 -5.00 11.98 -8.67
CA ARG A 34 -6.24 11.20 -8.74
C ARG A 34 -6.01 9.90 -9.50
N VAL A 35 -6.12 8.77 -8.81
CA VAL A 35 -5.93 7.43 -9.38
C VAL A 35 -7.23 6.62 -9.47
N ALA A 36 -8.25 7.01 -8.70
CA ALA A 36 -9.58 6.43 -8.73
C ALA A 36 -10.63 7.54 -8.94
N ALA A 37 -11.72 7.19 -9.64
CA ALA A 37 -12.85 8.07 -9.79
C ALA A 37 -13.54 8.25 -8.43
N GLU A 38 -14.15 9.41 -8.22
CA GLU A 38 -14.84 9.70 -6.95
C GLU A 38 -16.02 8.76 -6.76
N GLU A 39 -16.70 8.44 -7.86
CA GLU A 39 -17.82 7.51 -7.93
C GLU A 39 -17.40 6.08 -7.56
N ASP A 40 -16.23 5.62 -8.03
CA ASP A 40 -15.71 4.29 -7.68
C ASP A 40 -15.41 4.20 -6.19
N VAL A 41 -14.81 5.25 -5.63
CA VAL A 41 -14.49 5.31 -4.19
C VAL A 41 -15.77 5.37 -3.36
N ALA A 42 -16.75 6.18 -3.78
CA ALA A 42 -18.05 6.27 -3.12
C ALA A 42 -18.81 4.94 -3.15
N ALA A 43 -18.72 4.18 -4.25
CA ALA A 43 -19.31 2.85 -4.39
C ALA A 43 -18.58 1.78 -3.55
N LEU A 44 -17.25 1.85 -3.46
CA LEU A 44 -16.44 0.91 -2.67
C LEU A 44 -16.63 1.08 -1.17
N ARG A 45 -16.71 2.33 -0.70
CA ARG A 45 -16.69 2.68 0.72
C ARG A 45 -17.73 1.97 1.60
N PRO A 46 -19.03 1.87 1.24
CA PRO A 46 -20.00 1.15 2.07
C PRO A 46 -19.67 -0.34 2.21
N LEU A 47 -19.12 -0.98 1.17
CA LEU A 47 -18.71 -2.40 1.23
C LEU A 47 -17.57 -2.59 2.23
N VAL A 48 -16.55 -1.73 2.15
CA VAL A 48 -15.40 -1.78 3.06
C VAL A 48 -15.82 -1.49 4.51
N ARG A 49 -16.72 -0.53 4.74
CA ARG A 49 -17.29 -0.27 6.06
C ARG A 49 -18.02 -1.46 6.64
N GLU A 50 -18.81 -2.16 5.83
CA GLU A 50 -19.49 -3.38 6.26
C GLU A 50 -18.51 -4.51 6.60
N LEU A 51 -17.45 -4.67 5.79
CA LEU A 51 -16.38 -5.63 6.10
C LEU A 51 -15.68 -5.32 7.42
N VAL A 52 -15.33 -4.04 7.67
CA VAL A 52 -14.72 -3.63 8.94
C VAL A 52 -15.67 -3.91 10.10
N ARG A 53 -16.95 -3.50 9.98
CA ARG A 53 -17.97 -3.70 11.01
C ARG A 53 -18.19 -5.17 11.36
N THR A 54 -18.09 -6.07 10.38
CA THR A 54 -18.36 -7.50 10.57
C THR A 54 -17.14 -8.31 10.97
N CYS A 55 -15.95 -7.90 10.54
CA CYS A 55 -14.72 -8.67 10.71
C CYS A 55 -13.81 -8.17 11.82
N VAL A 56 -13.92 -6.90 12.22
CA VAL A 56 -13.10 -6.30 13.28
C VAL A 56 -13.90 -6.28 14.58
N GLN A 57 -13.46 -7.07 15.56
CA GLN A 57 -14.03 -7.12 16.90
C GLN A 57 -13.16 -6.29 17.85
N GLU A 58 -13.55 -5.04 18.08
CA GLU A 58 -12.91 -4.16 19.05
C GLU A 58 -13.96 -3.20 19.64
N ASP A 59 -14.62 -3.66 20.69
CA ASP A 59 -15.72 -2.93 21.35
C ASP A 59 -15.23 -1.98 22.45
N ARG A 60 -13.93 -2.02 22.80
CA ARG A 60 -13.37 -1.15 23.84
C ARG A 60 -13.28 0.30 23.36
N PRO A 61 -13.49 1.29 24.25
CA PRO A 61 -13.22 2.70 23.93
C PRO A 61 -11.72 2.92 23.70
N LEU A 62 -11.35 3.97 22.95
CA LEU A 62 -9.96 4.24 22.56
C LEU A 62 -9.02 4.31 23.77
N GLU A 63 -9.47 4.91 24.88
CA GLU A 63 -8.66 5.11 26.08
C GLU A 63 -8.21 3.79 26.73
N GLU A 64 -8.93 2.69 26.47
CA GLU A 64 -8.68 1.35 27.01
C GLU A 64 -7.85 0.44 26.08
N ARG A 65 -7.49 0.94 24.89
CA ARG A 65 -6.70 0.20 23.91
C ARG A 65 -5.20 0.45 24.06
N ASP A 66 -4.39 -0.47 23.54
CA ASP A 66 -2.93 -0.30 23.46
C ASP A 66 -2.57 0.76 22.41
N ASP A 67 -1.28 1.13 22.31
CA ASP A 67 -0.82 2.18 21.38
C ASP A 67 -1.24 1.91 19.92
N PHE A 68 -1.28 0.64 19.54
CA PHE A 68 -1.66 0.22 18.19
C PHE A 68 -3.17 0.35 17.96
N GLY A 69 -3.99 -0.22 18.85
CA GLY A 69 -5.45 -0.14 18.80
C GLY A 69 -6.00 1.27 19.02
N ARG A 70 -5.23 2.15 19.67
CA ARG A 70 -5.48 3.59 19.74
C ARG A 70 -5.21 4.31 18.42
N ALA A 71 -4.26 3.81 17.63
CA ALA A 71 -3.87 4.46 16.39
C ALA A 71 -4.89 4.19 15.27
N PHE A 72 -5.42 2.97 15.17
CA PHE A 72 -6.43 2.61 14.17
C PHE A 72 -7.03 1.20 14.39
N LEU A 73 -8.22 0.99 13.81
CA LEU A 73 -8.73 -0.33 13.45
C LEU A 73 -8.14 -0.78 12.10
N GLN A 74 -7.95 -2.09 11.93
CA GLN A 74 -7.43 -2.63 10.68
C GLN A 74 -8.11 -3.92 10.25
N LEU A 75 -8.17 -4.12 8.93
CA LEU A 75 -8.53 -5.40 8.30
C LEU A 75 -7.60 -5.63 7.12
N ILE A 76 -7.08 -6.86 6.97
CA ILE A 76 -6.12 -7.23 5.93
C ILE A 76 -6.78 -8.23 4.97
N ASN A 77 -6.36 -8.19 3.70
CA ASN A 77 -6.84 -9.03 2.62
C ASN A 77 -8.35 -8.91 2.42
N LEU A 78 -8.86 -7.68 2.28
CA LEU A 78 -10.27 -7.43 2.03
C LEU A 78 -10.68 -8.05 0.68
N TRP A 79 -9.73 -8.15 -0.27
CA TRP A 79 -9.95 -8.80 -1.56
C TRP A 79 -10.45 -10.26 -1.45
N GLN A 80 -10.17 -10.95 -0.33
CA GLN A 80 -10.62 -12.33 -0.11
C GLN A 80 -12.06 -12.40 0.43
N ARG A 81 -12.62 -11.27 0.84
CA ARG A 81 -13.89 -11.22 1.60
C ARG A 81 -15.06 -10.74 0.76
N ASP A 82 -14.79 -9.96 -0.28
CA ASP A 82 -15.83 -9.40 -1.15
C ASP A 82 -15.31 -9.26 -2.59
N GLU A 83 -16.07 -9.77 -3.56
CA GLU A 83 -15.67 -9.78 -4.97
C GLU A 83 -15.68 -8.38 -5.62
N ALA A 84 -16.50 -7.45 -5.15
CA ALA A 84 -16.46 -6.07 -5.61
C ALA A 84 -15.23 -5.34 -5.04
N VAL A 85 -14.90 -5.54 -3.76
CA VAL A 85 -13.65 -5.02 -3.19
C VAL A 85 -12.44 -5.58 -3.92
N LYS A 86 -12.45 -6.88 -4.23
CA LYS A 86 -11.41 -7.53 -5.04
C LYS A 86 -11.26 -6.89 -6.41
N LYS A 87 -12.35 -6.64 -7.14
CA LYS A 87 -12.31 -5.96 -8.45
C LYS A 87 -11.59 -4.61 -8.36
N PHE A 88 -11.87 -3.83 -7.32
CA PHE A 88 -11.18 -2.55 -7.09
C PHE A 88 -9.70 -2.74 -6.73
N VAL A 89 -9.36 -3.62 -5.78
CA VAL A 89 -7.98 -3.90 -5.36
C VAL A 89 -7.14 -4.42 -6.54
N PHE A 90 -7.75 -5.21 -7.42
CA PHE A 90 -7.11 -5.83 -8.58
C PHE A 90 -7.10 -4.90 -9.80
N ALA A 91 -7.50 -3.63 -9.66
CA ALA A 91 -7.50 -2.68 -10.74
C ALA A 91 -6.09 -2.54 -11.34
N ARG A 92 -5.98 -2.92 -12.62
CA ARG A 92 -4.73 -2.97 -13.38
C ARG A 92 -3.98 -1.64 -13.34
N LYS A 93 -4.68 -0.51 -13.31
CA LYS A 93 -4.07 0.83 -13.24
C LYS A 93 -3.17 1.02 -12.02
N PHE A 94 -3.58 0.53 -10.84
CA PHE A 94 -2.78 0.63 -9.62
C PHE A 94 -1.52 -0.23 -9.71
N ALA A 95 -1.66 -1.47 -10.17
CA ALA A 95 -0.56 -2.40 -10.34
C ALA A 95 0.43 -1.94 -11.41
N ARG A 96 -0.04 -1.35 -12.52
CA ARG A 96 0.82 -0.76 -13.55
C ARG A 96 1.65 0.40 -13.01
N MET A 97 1.04 1.34 -12.29
CA MET A 97 1.76 2.43 -11.65
C MET A 97 2.82 1.90 -10.67
N ALA A 98 2.48 0.88 -9.88
CA ALA A 98 3.43 0.23 -8.99
C ALA A 98 4.61 -0.41 -9.76
N ALA A 99 4.35 -1.07 -10.89
CA ALA A 99 5.38 -1.66 -11.75
C ALA A 99 6.28 -0.60 -12.39
N ASP A 100 5.72 0.51 -12.87
CA ASP A 100 6.46 1.65 -13.41
C ASP A 100 7.38 2.26 -12.34
N LEU A 101 6.86 2.48 -11.13
CA LEU A 101 7.62 3.05 -10.00
C LEU A 101 8.71 2.11 -9.47
N LEU A 102 8.46 0.80 -9.46
CA LEU A 102 9.45 -0.21 -9.08
C LEU A 102 10.45 -0.52 -10.20
N GLU A 103 10.28 0.05 -11.40
CA GLU A 103 11.05 -0.28 -12.59
C GLU A 103 11.09 -1.80 -12.82
N ALA A 104 9.93 -2.44 -12.71
CA ALA A 104 9.75 -3.89 -12.83
C ALA A 104 8.88 -4.22 -14.06
N ASP A 105 9.06 -5.43 -14.59
CA ASP A 105 8.25 -5.92 -15.71
C ASP A 105 6.83 -6.28 -15.29
N GLY A 106 6.63 -6.55 -14.00
CA GLY A 106 5.32 -6.86 -13.44
C GLY A 106 5.32 -6.78 -11.93
N VAL A 107 4.12 -6.83 -11.35
CA VAL A 107 3.94 -6.86 -9.90
C VAL A 107 2.88 -7.87 -9.48
N ARG A 108 3.08 -8.42 -8.28
CA ARG A 108 2.11 -9.24 -7.55
C ARG A 108 1.51 -8.46 -6.41
N LEU A 109 0.28 -8.81 -6.06
CA LEU A 109 -0.30 -8.39 -4.78
C LEU A 109 0.50 -9.02 -3.64
N TYR A 110 0.98 -8.21 -2.71
CA TYR A 110 1.45 -8.73 -1.44
C TYR A 110 0.29 -8.87 -0.44
N LEU A 111 -0.43 -7.77 -0.22
CA LEU A 111 -1.66 -7.70 0.55
C LEU A 111 -2.38 -6.39 0.25
N ASP A 112 -3.68 -6.34 0.53
CA ASP A 112 -4.41 -5.09 0.72
C ASP A 112 -4.82 -4.95 2.20
N GLN A 113 -5.00 -3.71 2.65
CA GLN A 113 -5.34 -3.44 4.03
C GLN A 113 -6.13 -2.14 4.15
N ILE A 114 -7.09 -2.12 5.06
CA ILE A 114 -7.80 -0.89 5.44
C ILE A 114 -7.33 -0.43 6.82
N PHE A 115 -7.13 0.88 6.97
CA PHE A 115 -6.82 1.54 8.22
C PHE A 115 -7.89 2.59 8.53
N TYR A 116 -8.57 2.41 9.67
CA TYR A 116 -9.57 3.33 10.18
C TYR A 116 -9.02 4.06 11.40
N LYS A 117 -8.65 5.33 11.23
CA LYS A 117 -8.23 6.18 12.34
C LYS A 117 -9.44 6.96 12.85
N GLU A 118 -9.92 6.53 14.00
CA GLU A 118 -11.11 7.07 14.67
C GLU A 118 -10.91 8.52 15.12
N PRO A 119 -11.98 9.30 15.35
CA PRO A 119 -11.89 10.58 16.06
C PRO A 119 -11.12 10.43 17.37
N GLY A 120 -10.11 11.27 17.60
CA GLY A 120 -9.21 11.15 18.75
C GLY A 120 -8.14 10.05 18.63
N GLY A 121 -8.12 9.30 17.52
CA GLY A 121 -7.15 8.25 17.26
C GLY A 121 -5.71 8.76 17.26
N GLY A 122 -4.83 8.03 17.93
CA GLY A 122 -3.44 8.42 18.17
C GLY A 122 -2.57 8.48 16.90
N PRO A 123 -1.35 9.04 16.98
CA PRO A 123 -0.44 9.10 15.85
C PRO A 123 0.03 7.70 15.45
N THR A 124 0.40 7.53 14.18
CA THR A 124 1.12 6.34 13.72
C THR A 124 2.62 6.65 13.82
N PRO A 125 3.40 5.95 14.67
CA PRO A 125 4.82 6.22 14.83
C PRO A 125 5.61 6.08 13.52
N TRP A 126 6.79 6.70 13.48
CA TRP A 126 7.73 6.53 12.40
C TRP A 126 8.15 5.07 12.25
N HIS A 127 8.02 4.53 11.05
CA HIS A 127 8.39 3.15 10.74
C HIS A 127 8.71 2.95 9.25
N GLN A 128 9.22 1.78 8.90
CA GLN A 128 9.38 1.29 7.53
C GLN A 128 8.60 -0.02 7.39
N ASP A 129 7.79 -0.17 6.35
CA ASP A 129 7.00 -1.41 6.13
C ASP A 129 7.90 -2.64 6.04
N GLY A 130 9.01 -2.53 5.29
CA GLY A 130 9.99 -3.59 5.13
C GLY A 130 10.71 -4.00 6.42
N ALA A 131 10.62 -3.20 7.49
CA ALA A 131 11.15 -3.63 8.80
C ALA A 131 10.37 -4.84 9.35
N TYR A 132 9.07 -4.91 9.08
CA TYR A 132 8.14 -5.94 9.57
C TYR A 132 7.79 -6.95 8.49
N MET A 133 7.56 -6.48 7.26
CA MET A 133 7.18 -7.30 6.13
C MET A 133 8.31 -8.25 5.68
N LEU A 134 7.92 -9.27 4.92
CA LEU A 134 8.86 -10.20 4.30
C LEU A 134 9.76 -9.46 3.32
N ARG A 135 11.00 -9.93 3.20
CA ARG A 135 11.97 -9.39 2.25
C ARG A 135 12.00 -10.24 0.99
N PHE A 136 12.41 -9.60 -0.11
CA PHE A 136 12.49 -10.24 -1.41
C PHE A 136 13.81 -9.95 -2.11
N LYS A 137 14.09 -10.74 -3.14
CA LYS A 137 15.13 -10.48 -4.13
C LYS A 137 14.49 -10.49 -5.52
N PRO A 138 14.50 -9.38 -6.28
CA PRO A 138 14.98 -8.04 -5.88
C PRO A 138 14.15 -7.44 -4.71
N ASP A 139 14.75 -6.52 -3.94
CA ASP A 139 14.11 -5.88 -2.77
C ASP A 139 13.18 -4.74 -3.22
N LYS A 140 12.14 -5.12 -3.97
CA LYS A 140 11.15 -4.24 -4.60
C LYS A 140 9.80 -4.44 -3.93
N LEU A 141 9.50 -3.57 -2.96
CA LEU A 141 8.26 -3.52 -2.19
C LEU A 141 7.72 -2.09 -2.24
N ILE A 142 6.46 -1.91 -2.62
CA ILE A 142 5.82 -0.59 -2.75
C ILE A 142 4.39 -0.65 -2.23
N THR A 143 3.95 0.40 -1.55
CA THR A 143 2.58 0.51 -1.05
C THR A 143 1.90 1.70 -1.71
N LEU A 144 0.74 1.45 -2.32
CA LEU A 144 -0.27 2.47 -2.65
C LEU A 144 -1.00 2.83 -1.36
N TRP A 145 -1.17 4.12 -1.09
CA TRP A 145 -1.97 4.64 0.02
C TRP A 145 -3.06 5.55 -0.55
N LEU A 146 -4.31 5.11 -0.43
CA LEU A 146 -5.48 5.71 -1.09
C LEU A 146 -6.57 6.00 -0.05
N PRO A 147 -6.77 7.26 0.35
CA PRO A 147 -7.87 7.61 1.23
C PRO A 147 -9.23 7.42 0.53
N LEU A 148 -10.14 6.75 1.23
CA LEU A 148 -11.54 6.57 0.82
C LEU A 148 -12.44 7.73 1.25
N THR A 149 -11.84 8.73 1.90
CA THR A 149 -12.48 9.93 2.44
C THR A 149 -11.61 11.15 2.15
N ASP A 150 -12.22 12.33 2.11
CA ASP A 150 -11.44 13.55 2.11
C ASP A 150 -10.68 13.70 3.43
N ILE A 151 -9.39 13.97 3.33
CA ILE A 151 -8.49 14.20 4.45
C ILE A 151 -8.20 15.70 4.53
N PRO A 152 -8.66 16.40 5.58
CA PRO A 152 -8.32 17.81 5.78
C PRO A 152 -6.86 17.97 6.23
N ASP A 153 -6.30 19.16 6.02
CA ASP A 153 -4.90 19.48 6.38
C ASP A 153 -4.58 19.21 7.86
N GLU A 154 -5.53 19.47 8.76
CA GLU A 154 -5.38 19.27 10.22
C GLU A 154 -5.27 17.80 10.64
N MET A 155 -5.85 16.89 9.86
CA MET A 155 -5.71 15.44 10.04
C MET A 155 -4.42 14.93 9.36
N GLY A 156 -4.11 15.51 8.19
CA GLY A 156 -2.90 15.28 7.43
C GLY A 156 -2.82 13.89 6.79
N SER A 157 -2.09 13.81 5.66
CA SER A 157 -1.71 12.54 5.07
C SER A 157 -0.51 11.91 5.80
N LEU A 158 0.09 10.89 5.18
CA LEU A 158 1.41 10.42 5.58
C LEU A 158 2.48 11.52 5.47
N ARG A 159 3.46 11.44 6.36
CA ARG A 159 4.72 12.18 6.32
C ARG A 159 5.85 11.19 6.10
N PHE A 160 6.85 11.59 5.33
CA PHE A 160 7.94 10.74 4.87
C PHE A 160 9.28 11.39 5.15
N ILE A 161 10.32 10.58 5.34
CA ILE A 161 11.70 11.06 5.28
C ILE A 161 12.23 10.78 3.87
N SER A 162 12.32 11.82 3.04
CA SER A 162 12.67 11.66 1.63
C SER A 162 14.11 11.20 1.42
N GLY A 163 14.31 10.21 0.56
CA GLY A 163 15.63 9.66 0.22
C GLY A 163 16.18 8.67 1.25
N ALA A 164 15.49 8.45 2.38
CA ALA A 164 15.95 7.53 3.40
C ALA A 164 15.78 6.05 3.01
N HIS A 165 15.02 5.75 1.95
CA HIS A 165 14.93 4.41 1.38
C HIS A 165 16.25 3.91 0.78
N GLU A 166 17.13 4.82 0.36
CA GLU A 166 18.48 4.52 -0.15
C GLU A 166 19.52 4.30 0.97
N ILE A 167 19.16 4.47 2.24
CA ILE A 167 20.09 4.20 3.34
C ILE A 167 20.33 2.69 3.40
N GLU A 168 21.47 2.29 2.82
CA GLU A 168 21.94 0.91 2.87
C GLU A 168 21.86 0.36 4.30
N ARG A 169 21.15 -0.74 4.43
CA ARG A 169 20.78 -1.31 5.73
C ARG A 169 21.98 -1.78 6.54
N MET A 170 23.02 -2.27 5.86
CA MET A 170 24.30 -2.66 6.50
C MET A 170 25.09 -1.45 7.02
N LYS A 171 24.78 -0.25 6.53
CA LYS A 171 25.38 1.02 6.98
C LYS A 171 24.47 1.77 7.97
N SER A 172 23.30 1.22 8.31
CA SER A 172 22.41 1.81 9.30
C SER A 172 22.94 1.58 10.71
N SER A 173 22.79 2.57 11.59
CA SER A 173 23.12 2.44 13.01
C SER A 173 22.07 1.62 13.79
N GLY A 174 21.13 0.96 13.11
CA GLY A 174 19.95 0.33 13.72
C GLY A 174 18.83 1.31 14.08
N ASN A 175 19.03 2.61 13.82
CA ASN A 175 18.01 3.65 14.00
C ASN A 175 17.94 4.52 12.74
N ILE A 176 17.00 4.19 11.86
CA ILE A 176 16.88 4.82 10.54
C ILE A 176 16.61 6.33 10.63
N LEU A 177 15.87 6.80 11.63
CA LEU A 177 15.58 8.22 11.81
C LEU A 177 16.83 8.99 12.21
N LEU A 178 17.63 8.43 13.12
CA LEU A 178 18.91 9.01 13.49
C LEU A 178 19.87 9.06 12.30
N ASP A 179 19.91 8.01 11.49
CA ASP A 179 20.72 7.97 10.27
C ASP A 179 20.27 9.04 9.26
N ALA A 180 18.96 9.21 9.08
CA ALA A 180 18.41 10.22 8.20
C ALA A 180 18.73 11.65 8.67
N VAL A 181 18.58 11.92 9.98
CA VAL A 181 18.94 13.22 10.58
C VAL A 181 20.42 13.52 10.39
N ARG A 182 21.30 12.53 10.63
CA ARG A 182 22.76 12.69 10.41
C ARG A 182 23.11 12.99 8.96
N ARG A 183 22.31 12.52 8.01
CA ARG A 183 22.46 12.76 6.58
C ARG A 183 21.76 14.04 6.10
N GLY A 184 21.04 14.75 6.98
CA GLY A 184 20.29 15.95 6.63
C GLY A 184 19.13 15.70 5.66
N LEU A 185 18.54 14.50 5.69
CA LEU A 185 17.41 14.16 4.82
C LEU A 185 16.12 14.89 5.26
N PRO A 186 15.34 15.46 4.32
CA PRO A 186 14.19 16.27 4.66
C PRO A 186 12.96 15.42 5.01
N GLU A 187 12.14 15.95 5.91
CA GLU A 187 10.76 15.49 6.10
C GLU A 187 9.86 16.11 5.02
N THR A 188 9.10 15.27 4.31
CA THR A 188 8.10 15.69 3.34
C THR A 188 6.74 15.15 3.75
N GLY A 189 5.75 16.04 3.91
CA GLY A 189 4.35 15.67 4.06
C GLY A 189 3.54 16.12 2.86
N TYR A 190 2.54 15.34 2.47
CA TYR A 190 1.48 15.87 1.62
C TYR A 190 0.43 16.54 2.50
N LYS A 191 -0.16 17.62 2.00
CA LYS A 191 -1.27 18.30 2.69
C LYS A 191 -2.53 17.41 2.65
N GLY A 192 -3.68 17.99 2.94
CA GLY A 192 -4.97 17.36 2.75
C GLY A 192 -5.14 16.76 1.36
N MET A 193 -5.87 15.67 1.29
CA MET A 193 -5.98 14.80 0.13
C MET A 193 -7.43 14.45 -0.11
N LYS A 194 -7.86 14.49 -1.38
CA LYS A 194 -9.23 14.12 -1.76
C LYS A 194 -9.40 12.62 -1.89
N ALA A 195 -10.61 12.13 -1.67
CA ALA A 195 -10.95 10.74 -1.96
C ALA A 195 -10.58 10.37 -3.41
N GLY A 196 -9.98 9.19 -3.59
CA GLY A 196 -9.52 8.71 -4.90
C GLY A 196 -8.19 9.30 -5.39
N HIS A 197 -7.62 10.25 -4.65
CA HIS A 197 -6.21 10.59 -4.80
C HIS A 197 -5.34 9.57 -4.07
N ALA A 198 -4.04 9.51 -4.37
CA ALA A 198 -3.16 8.57 -3.69
C ALA A 198 -1.69 8.99 -3.67
N THR A 199 -0.95 8.34 -2.79
CA THR A 199 0.51 8.33 -2.77
C THR A 199 1.03 6.91 -2.95
N PHE A 200 2.25 6.79 -3.47
CA PHE A 200 3.02 5.56 -3.37
C PHE A 200 4.24 5.80 -2.50
N HIS A 201 4.66 4.78 -1.75
CA HIS A 201 5.92 4.80 -1.01
C HIS A 201 6.60 3.43 -1.06
N SER A 202 7.93 3.45 -1.14
CA SER A 202 8.77 2.26 -1.00
C SER A 202 8.60 1.68 0.40
N GLY A 203 8.67 0.35 0.52
CA GLY A 203 8.69 -0.32 1.80
C GLY A 203 9.87 0.07 2.70
N TRP A 204 10.88 0.74 2.14
CA TRP A 204 12.03 1.26 2.87
C TRP A 204 11.95 2.76 3.17
N THR A 205 10.89 3.46 2.78
CA THR A 205 10.74 4.88 3.10
C THR A 205 10.19 5.01 4.53
N PRO A 206 10.92 5.62 5.47
CA PRO A 206 10.40 5.90 6.80
C PRO A 206 9.22 6.85 6.69
N HIS A 207 8.09 6.47 7.31
CA HIS A 207 6.88 7.28 7.28
C HIS A 207 6.11 7.23 8.59
N SER A 208 5.30 8.25 8.81
CA SER A 208 4.43 8.39 9.99
C SER A 208 3.11 9.06 9.62
N ALA A 209 2.16 9.04 10.54
CA ALA A 209 0.92 9.81 10.41
C ALA A 209 0.61 10.53 11.72
N LEU A 210 0.01 11.71 11.63
CA LEU A 210 -0.47 12.45 12.79
C LEU A 210 -1.67 11.72 13.45
N ALA A 211 -2.02 12.19 14.64
CA ALA A 211 -3.28 11.85 15.29
C ALA A 211 -4.47 12.38 14.45
N ASN A 212 -5.67 11.89 14.74
CA ASN A 212 -6.89 12.44 14.16
C ASN A 212 -7.56 13.39 15.15
N PRO A 213 -7.39 14.72 15.01
CA PRO A 213 -8.00 15.69 15.91
C PRO A 213 -9.47 16.01 15.56
N THR A 214 -10.00 15.43 14.49
CA THR A 214 -11.33 15.76 13.94
C THR A 214 -12.42 14.86 14.53
N ASP A 215 -13.68 15.18 14.21
CA ASP A 215 -14.86 14.36 14.56
C ASP A 215 -15.17 13.26 13.52
N SER A 216 -14.34 13.15 12.47
CA SER A 216 -14.59 12.31 11.31
C SER A 216 -13.56 11.17 11.22
N MET A 217 -14.03 9.98 10.86
CA MET A 217 -13.18 8.80 10.65
C MET A 217 -12.27 8.99 9.43
N ARG A 218 -10.96 8.75 9.58
CA ARG A 218 -10.05 8.64 8.44
C ARG A 218 -10.01 7.21 7.93
N GLU A 219 -10.45 7.01 6.70
CA GLU A 219 -10.54 5.69 6.08
C GLU A 219 -9.53 5.61 4.93
N VAL A 220 -8.56 4.71 5.02
CA VAL A 220 -7.50 4.59 4.02
C VAL A 220 -7.28 3.15 3.62
N LEU A 221 -7.45 2.86 2.33
CA LEU A 221 -7.07 1.60 1.73
C LEU A 221 -5.60 1.66 1.30
N THR A 222 -4.84 0.65 1.65
CA THR A 222 -3.49 0.43 1.15
C THR A 222 -3.43 -0.84 0.33
N ILE A 223 -2.67 -0.80 -0.76
CA ILE A 223 -2.37 -2.00 -1.57
C ILE A 223 -0.87 -2.09 -1.71
N THR A 224 -0.29 -3.16 -1.17
CA THR A 224 1.15 -3.39 -1.21
C THR A 224 1.47 -4.39 -2.32
N TYR A 225 2.49 -4.07 -3.10
CA TYR A 225 2.95 -4.84 -4.24
C TYR A 225 4.41 -5.24 -4.09
N ILE A 226 4.75 -6.39 -4.68
CA ILE A 226 6.12 -6.87 -4.87
C ILE A 226 6.38 -7.11 -6.34
N ALA A 227 7.64 -7.10 -6.76
CA ALA A 227 7.99 -7.45 -8.15
C ALA A 227 7.50 -8.87 -8.52
N GLU A 228 7.09 -9.07 -9.77
CA GLU A 228 6.55 -10.35 -10.26
C GLU A 228 7.56 -11.52 -10.12
N ASP A 229 8.84 -11.22 -10.25
CA ASP A 229 9.98 -12.12 -10.16
C ASP A 229 10.56 -12.22 -8.74
N ALA A 230 9.92 -11.60 -7.74
CA ALA A 230 10.36 -11.61 -6.36
C ALA A 230 10.59 -13.05 -5.83
N ILE A 231 11.80 -13.27 -5.32
CA ILE A 231 12.20 -14.47 -4.58
C ILE A 231 12.14 -14.17 -3.09
N ILE A 232 11.48 -15.04 -2.32
CA ILE A 232 11.36 -14.93 -0.86
C ILE A 232 12.75 -15.00 -0.23
N ALA A 233 13.14 -13.97 0.52
CA ALA A 233 14.39 -13.99 1.28
C ALA A 233 14.21 -14.76 2.60
N ASP A 234 15.33 -15.18 3.20
CA ASP A 234 15.33 -15.76 4.54
C ASP A 234 14.69 -14.77 5.55
N PRO A 235 13.67 -15.18 6.33
CA PRO A 235 13.08 -14.32 7.34
C PRO A 235 14.07 -13.93 8.45
N GLU A 236 15.24 -14.56 8.55
CA GLU A 236 16.21 -14.43 9.63
C GLU A 236 15.57 -14.90 10.97
N ASP A 237 16.21 -14.65 12.12
CA ASP A 237 15.64 -14.89 13.45
C ASP A 237 14.57 -13.83 13.83
N LYS A 238 13.78 -13.37 12.85
CA LYS A 238 12.73 -12.35 13.06
C LYS A 238 11.34 -12.96 12.98
N GLU A 239 10.73 -13.11 14.15
CA GLU A 239 9.40 -13.68 14.31
C GLU A 239 8.33 -13.02 13.42
N ALA A 240 8.34 -11.68 13.32
CA ALA A 240 7.39 -10.96 12.47
C ALA A 240 7.46 -11.42 11.00
N ARG A 241 8.65 -11.67 10.47
CA ARG A 241 8.80 -12.11 9.08
C ARG A 241 8.44 -13.57 8.88
N ARG A 242 8.72 -14.43 9.87
CA ARG A 242 8.24 -15.82 9.83
C ARG A 242 6.73 -15.87 9.78
N LYS A 243 6.05 -15.09 10.62
CA LYS A 243 4.58 -14.96 10.57
C LYS A 243 4.08 -14.47 9.22
N HIS A 244 4.75 -13.48 8.62
CA HIS A 244 4.41 -13.02 7.28
C HIS A 244 4.61 -14.11 6.21
N LEU A 245 5.65 -14.95 6.31
CA LEU A 245 5.87 -16.07 5.40
C LEU A 245 4.71 -17.06 5.47
N GLU A 246 4.37 -17.48 6.68
CA GLU A 246 3.33 -18.46 6.95
C GLU A 246 1.94 -17.94 6.56
N THR A 247 1.67 -16.65 6.81
CA THR A 247 0.36 -16.03 6.58
C THR A 247 0.13 -15.67 5.12
N TYR A 248 1.12 -15.05 4.46
CA TYR A 248 0.93 -14.44 3.15
C TYR A 248 1.51 -15.24 1.99
N PHE A 249 2.38 -16.22 2.27
CA PHE A 249 2.93 -17.11 1.25
C PHE A 249 2.76 -18.59 1.64
N PRO A 250 1.53 -19.05 1.92
CA PRO A 250 1.29 -20.43 2.32
C PRO A 250 1.85 -21.41 1.29
N GLY A 251 2.62 -22.40 1.77
CA GLY A 251 3.26 -23.40 0.92
C GLY A 251 4.56 -22.97 0.23
N ARG A 252 5.03 -21.73 0.45
CA ARG A 252 6.32 -21.26 -0.07
C ARG A 252 7.41 -21.24 1.00
N LYS A 253 8.66 -21.30 0.56
CA LYS A 253 9.87 -21.30 1.40
C LYS A 253 10.85 -20.21 0.97
N PRO A 254 11.79 -19.81 1.85
CA PRO A 254 12.91 -18.97 1.45
C PRO A 254 13.66 -19.56 0.25
N GLY A 255 14.00 -18.72 -0.72
CA GLY A 255 14.63 -19.10 -1.98
C GLY A 255 13.65 -19.45 -3.11
N GLU A 256 12.35 -19.56 -2.82
CA GLU A 256 11.32 -19.80 -3.84
C GLU A 256 10.67 -18.49 -4.32
N ARG A 257 9.97 -18.57 -5.46
CA ARG A 257 9.17 -17.44 -5.96
C ARG A 257 8.07 -17.08 -4.98
N ALA A 258 7.79 -15.79 -4.89
CA ALA A 258 6.72 -15.21 -4.06
C ALA A 258 5.34 -15.33 -4.75
N ASP A 259 4.98 -16.54 -5.20
CA ASP A 259 3.82 -16.81 -6.06
C ASP A 259 2.81 -17.77 -5.42
N SER A 260 2.43 -17.50 -4.17
CA SER A 260 1.35 -18.25 -3.51
C SER A 260 -0.03 -17.89 -4.11
N PRO A 261 -1.10 -18.67 -3.82
CA PRO A 261 -2.47 -18.30 -4.20
C PRO A 261 -2.92 -16.92 -3.68
N LEU A 262 -2.26 -16.39 -2.64
CA LEU A 262 -2.55 -15.08 -2.08
C LEU A 262 -1.80 -13.94 -2.78
N ASN A 263 -0.89 -14.25 -3.71
CA ASN A 263 -0.03 -13.27 -4.40
C ASN A 263 -0.16 -13.37 -5.92
N PRO A 264 -1.39 -13.18 -6.46
CA PRO A 264 -1.60 -13.19 -7.90
C PRO A 264 -0.80 -12.06 -8.58
N VAL A 265 -0.40 -12.31 -9.82
CA VAL A 265 0.14 -11.26 -10.70
C VAL A 265 -1.02 -10.33 -11.06
N LEU A 266 -0.88 -9.04 -10.76
CA LEU A 266 -1.89 -8.03 -11.09
C LEU A 266 -1.52 -7.22 -12.33
N TYR A 267 -0.24 -7.18 -12.68
CA TYR A 267 0.25 -6.58 -13.91
C TYR A 267 1.54 -7.27 -14.36
N SER A 268 1.68 -7.45 -15.66
CA SER A 268 2.90 -7.90 -16.34
C SER A 268 2.96 -7.27 -17.73
N ARG A 269 4.11 -6.73 -18.12
CA ARG A 269 4.36 -6.13 -19.44
C ARG A 269 4.23 -7.17 -20.55
N ASP A 270 4.72 -8.38 -20.32
CA ASP A 270 4.63 -9.50 -21.27
C ASP A 270 3.20 -10.03 -21.43
N GLY A 271 2.37 -9.89 -20.38
CA GLY A 271 0.94 -10.22 -20.44
C GLY A 271 0.14 -9.27 -21.33
N ALA A 272 0.53 -8.00 -21.41
CA ALA A 272 -0.11 -6.99 -22.27
C ALA A 272 0.12 -7.27 -23.77
N ALA A 273 1.31 -7.79 -24.12
CA ALA A 273 1.65 -8.18 -25.48
C ALA A 273 0.85 -9.41 -25.94
N ARG A 274 0.56 -10.37 -25.04
CA ARG A 274 -0.25 -11.56 -25.35
C ARG A 274 -1.72 -11.20 -25.59
N SER A 275 -2.33 -10.33 -24.77
CA SER A 275 -3.73 -9.91 -24.97
C SER A 275 -3.94 -9.07 -26.24
N ALA A 276 -2.94 -8.28 -26.65
CA ALA A 276 -2.98 -7.52 -27.91
C ALA A 276 -2.80 -8.42 -29.15
N SER A 277 -2.09 -9.54 -29.02
CA SER A 277 -1.96 -10.53 -30.11
C SER A 277 -3.21 -11.40 -30.29
N GLU A 278 -3.96 -11.65 -29.21
CA GLU A 278 -5.20 -12.42 -29.25
C GLU A 278 -6.40 -11.61 -29.76
N SER A 279 -6.42 -10.28 -29.52
CA SER A 279 -7.46 -9.40 -30.08
C SER A 279 -7.24 -9.03 -31.55
N ALA A 280 -6.00 -9.12 -32.05
CA ALA A 280 -5.69 -8.96 -33.47
C ALA A 280 -5.90 -10.25 -34.29
N ALA A 281 -6.20 -11.37 -33.62
CA ALA A 281 -6.45 -12.68 -34.22
C ALA A 281 -7.93 -13.10 -34.21
N GLN A 282 -8.86 -12.20 -33.84
CA GLN A 282 -10.31 -12.39 -33.91
C GLN A 282 -10.96 -11.45 -34.92
#